data_AF-A0A368FEQ9-F1
#
_entry.id   AF-A0A368FEQ9-F1
#
_cell.length_a   1.000
_cell.length_b   1.000
_cell.length_c   1.000
_cell.angle_alpha   90.00
_cell.angle_beta   90.00
_cell.angle_gamma   90.00
#
_symmetry.space_group_name_H-M   'P 1'
#
loop_
_entity.id
_entity.type
_entity.pdbx_description
1 polymer ?
#
loop_
_entity_poly.entity_id
_entity_poly.type
_entity_poly.pdbx_seq_one_letter_code
_entity_poly.pdbx_strand_id
1 'polypeptide(L)'
;MLQSEQASLARLRPNHDLFMSKYAELMRRKGYLPEIFLVHETSSNQYVDEDGDIAHEFYAEHKSMDGQLRRLHRVLSNLRPKGKERYAIPRLSPDVPVVMWEVEQQC
;
A
#
# COMPACT_ATOMS: atom_id res chain seq x y z
N MET A 1 -1.91 -19.23 -34.02
CA MET A 1 -2.11 -17.83 -33.56
C MET A 1 -1.79 -17.62 -32.08
N LEU A 2 -2.02 -18.59 -31.18
CA LEU A 2 -1.69 -18.44 -29.74
C LEU A 2 -0.18 -18.39 -29.39
N GLN A 3 0.70 -18.91 -30.24
CA GLN A 3 2.15 -18.90 -29.99
C GLN A 3 2.82 -17.54 -30.29
N SER A 4 2.24 -16.73 -31.18
CA SER A 4 2.82 -15.43 -31.57
C SER A 4 2.57 -14.33 -30.54
N GLU A 5 1.51 -14.43 -29.73
CA GLU A 5 1.19 -13.44 -28.69
C GLU A 5 2.03 -13.60 -27.42
N GLN A 6 2.44 -14.83 -27.09
CA GLN A 6 3.35 -15.06 -25.96
C GLN A 6 4.78 -14.56 -26.27
N ALA A 7 5.20 -14.62 -27.54
CA ALA A 7 6.50 -14.14 -27.98
C ALA A 7 6.63 -12.61 -27.98
N SER A 8 5.54 -11.88 -28.17
CA SER A 8 5.52 -10.41 -28.12
C SER A 8 5.50 -9.86 -26.69
N LEU A 9 4.87 -10.55 -25.74
CA LEU A 9 4.91 -10.20 -24.31
C LEU A 9 6.29 -10.42 -23.67
N ALA A 10 7.07 -11.38 -24.17
CA ALA A 10 8.42 -11.66 -23.69
C ALA A 10 9.46 -10.58 -24.07
N ARG A 11 9.21 -9.78 -25.11
CA ARG A 11 10.16 -8.75 -25.61
C ARG A 11 10.16 -7.44 -24.81
N LEU A 12 9.22 -7.26 -23.89
CA LEU A 12 9.04 -6.01 -23.14
C LEU A 12 9.53 -6.06 -21.69
N ARG A 13 10.09 -7.18 -21.23
CA ARG A 13 10.76 -7.22 -19.93
C ARG A 13 12.24 -6.90 -20.12
N PRO A 14 12.72 -5.73 -19.64
CA PRO A 14 14.15 -5.52 -19.54
C PRO A 14 14.74 -6.70 -18.76
N ASN A 15 15.87 -7.21 -19.22
CA ASN A 15 16.58 -8.27 -18.51
C ASN A 15 16.86 -7.76 -17.08
N HIS A 16 16.19 -8.36 -16.09
CA HIS A 16 16.16 -7.86 -14.71
C HIS A 16 17.58 -7.59 -14.17
N ASP A 17 18.52 -8.45 -14.54
CA ASP A 17 19.91 -8.37 -14.12
C ASP A 17 20.64 -7.15 -14.69
N LEU A 18 20.36 -6.78 -15.94
CA LEU A 18 20.92 -5.58 -16.57
C LEU A 18 20.35 -4.33 -15.89
N PHE A 19 19.04 -4.34 -15.61
CA PHE A 19 18.37 -3.26 -14.88
C PHE A 19 18.99 -3.08 -13.49
N MET A 20 19.13 -4.15 -12.70
CA MET A 20 19.78 -4.12 -11.38
C MET A 20 21.24 -3.66 -11.45
N SER A 21 22.02 -4.14 -12.43
CA SER A 21 23.43 -3.79 -12.60
C SER A 21 23.63 -2.29 -12.87
N LYS A 22 22.78 -1.69 -13.70
CA LYS A 22 22.81 -0.25 -13.99
C LYS A 22 22.59 0.59 -12.73
N TYR A 23 21.59 0.24 -11.91
CA TYR A 23 21.32 0.96 -10.68
C TYR A 23 22.36 0.71 -9.59
N ALA A 24 22.93 -0.50 -9.53
CA ALA A 24 24.06 -0.78 -8.64
C ALA A 24 25.26 0.12 -8.95
N GLU A 25 25.57 0.35 -10.22
CA GLU A 25 26.61 1.31 -10.60
C GLU A 25 26.25 2.75 -10.21
N LEU A 26 24.99 3.17 -10.40
CA LEU A 26 24.54 4.49 -10.00
C LEU A 26 24.63 4.71 -8.49
N MET A 27 24.19 3.74 -7.68
CA MET A 27 24.34 3.75 -6.23
C MET A 27 25.81 3.85 -5.81
N ARG A 28 26.70 3.06 -6.44
CA ARG A 28 28.15 3.12 -6.16
C ARG A 28 28.75 4.49 -6.48
N ARG A 29 28.34 5.13 -7.57
CA ARG A 29 28.90 6.42 -8.00
C ARG A 29 28.35 7.61 -7.23
N LYS A 30 27.07 7.56 -6.86
CA LYS A 30 26.34 8.73 -6.33
C LYS A 30 26.09 8.66 -4.83
N GLY A 31 26.16 7.49 -4.22
CA GLY A 31 25.99 7.31 -2.78
C GLY A 31 24.55 7.50 -2.27
N TYR A 32 23.54 7.59 -3.16
CA TYR A 32 22.13 7.65 -2.78
C TYR A 32 21.32 6.52 -3.43
N LEU A 33 20.27 6.08 -2.74
CA LEU A 33 19.30 5.10 -3.24
C LEU A 33 18.36 5.76 -4.26
N PRO A 34 18.24 5.23 -5.49
CA PRO A 34 17.34 5.78 -6.50
C PRO A 34 15.87 5.63 -6.12
N GLU A 35 15.06 6.63 -6.50
CA GLU A 35 13.62 6.72 -6.21
C GLU A 35 12.81 5.50 -6.68
N ILE A 36 13.25 4.85 -7.76
CA ILE A 36 12.56 3.68 -8.33
C ILE A 36 12.48 2.48 -7.36
N PHE A 37 13.33 2.46 -6.31
CA PHE A 37 13.30 1.44 -5.26
C PHE A 37 12.41 1.82 -4.07
N LEU A 38 11.87 3.04 -4.06
CA LEU A 38 11.10 3.56 -2.95
C LEU A 38 9.59 3.46 -3.22
N VAL A 39 8.89 2.97 -2.21
CA VAL A 39 7.45 2.88 -2.13
C VAL A 39 6.92 4.08 -1.37
N HIS A 40 6.02 4.83 -2.01
CA HIS A 40 5.50 6.09 -1.50
C HIS A 40 4.07 5.99 -0.97
N GLU A 41 3.37 4.92 -1.34
CA GLU A 41 1.96 4.72 -1.03
C GLU A 41 1.66 3.25 -0.83
N THR A 42 0.61 2.97 -0.08
CA THR A 42 0.04 1.63 0.09
C THR A 42 -1.47 1.67 -0.01
N SER A 43 -2.07 0.53 -0.32
CA SER A 43 -3.51 0.36 -0.20
C SER A 43 -3.88 0.26 1.27
N SER A 44 -4.83 1.08 1.72
CA SER A 44 -5.35 1.03 3.08
C SER A 44 -6.39 -0.08 3.22
N ASN A 45 -6.38 -0.76 4.37
CA ASN A 45 -7.42 -1.71 4.76
C ASN A 45 -8.58 -1.03 5.53
N GLN A 46 -8.62 0.29 5.52
CA GLN A 46 -9.66 1.09 6.16
C GLN A 46 -10.80 1.41 5.20
N TYR A 47 -11.97 1.65 5.78
CA TYR A 47 -13.17 2.05 5.10
C TYR A 47 -13.68 3.38 5.68
N VAL A 48 -14.44 4.10 4.86
CA VAL A 48 -15.13 5.34 5.19
C VAL A 48 -16.62 5.06 5.17
N ASP A 49 -17.33 5.40 6.24
CA ASP A 49 -18.79 5.25 6.30
C ASP A 49 -19.53 6.46 5.69
N GLU A 50 -20.84 6.54 5.93
CA GLU A 50 -21.73 7.60 5.44
C GLU A 50 -21.48 8.95 6.12
N ASP A 51 -21.04 8.92 7.38
CA ASP A 51 -20.75 10.11 8.20
C ASP A 51 -19.31 10.62 7.96
N GLY A 52 -18.47 9.81 7.31
CA GLY A 52 -17.08 10.15 6.99
C GLY A 52 -16.08 9.61 8.00
N ASP A 53 -16.51 8.80 8.95
CA ASP A 53 -15.65 8.16 9.92
C ASP A 53 -14.77 7.11 9.22
N ILE A 54 -13.54 6.93 9.73
CA ILE A 54 -12.53 6.03 9.14
C ILE A 54 -12.18 4.93 10.13
N ALA A 55 -12.42 3.68 9.75
CA ALA A 55 -12.08 2.52 10.57
C ALA A 55 -11.74 1.29 9.73
N HIS A 56 -11.09 0.30 10.34
CA HIS A 56 -10.91 -1.01 9.70
C HIS A 56 -12.21 -1.81 9.68
N GLU A 57 -13.05 -1.63 10.71
CA GLU A 57 -14.32 -2.33 10.87
C GLU A 57 -15.32 -1.39 11.56
N PHE A 58 -16.57 -1.45 11.11
CA PHE A 58 -17.68 -0.67 11.65
C PHE A 58 -18.67 -1.60 12.35
N TYR A 59 -19.24 -1.16 13.45
CA TYR A 59 -20.23 -1.92 14.23
C TYR A 59 -21.40 -1.04 14.59
N ALA A 60 -22.62 -1.55 14.43
CA ALA A 60 -23.85 -0.85 14.79
C ALA A 60 -24.67 -1.68 15.78
N GLU A 61 -25.35 -1.00 16.71
CA GLU A 61 -26.31 -1.64 17.60
C GLU A 61 -27.55 -2.06 16.83
N HIS A 62 -27.91 -3.34 16.91
CA HIS A 62 -29.20 -3.81 16.43
C HIS A 62 -30.15 -3.98 17.62
N LYS A 63 -31.32 -3.32 17.54
CA LYS A 63 -32.37 -3.51 18.55
C LYS A 63 -32.92 -4.93 18.38
N SER A 64 -32.81 -5.74 19.42
CA SER A 64 -33.56 -6.99 19.48
C SER A 64 -35.04 -6.63 19.67
N MET A 65 -35.91 -7.17 18.82
CA MET A 65 -37.37 -6.99 18.91
C MET A 65 -37.94 -7.54 20.23
N ASP A 66 -37.22 -8.45 20.89
CA ASP A 66 -37.72 -9.27 21.99
C ASP A 66 -37.22 -8.81 23.39
N GLY A 67 -36.80 -7.54 23.53
CA GLY A 67 -36.35 -7.00 24.83
C GLY A 67 -35.00 -7.52 25.32
N GLN A 68 -34.27 -8.28 24.50
CA GLN A 68 -32.92 -8.76 24.80
C GLN A 68 -31.85 -7.67 24.63
N LEU A 69 -30.71 -7.86 25.32
CA LEU A 69 -29.54 -6.97 25.28
C LEU A 69 -29.16 -6.61 23.83
N ARG A 70 -28.96 -5.31 23.58
CA ARG A 70 -28.48 -4.79 22.29
C ARG A 70 -27.15 -5.46 21.95
N ARG A 71 -27.06 -6.01 20.74
CA ARG A 71 -25.81 -6.61 20.23
C ARG A 71 -25.24 -5.71 19.16
N LEU A 72 -23.92 -5.59 19.15
CA LEU A 72 -23.18 -4.96 18.08
C LEU A 72 -23.03 -5.95 16.93
N HIS A 73 -23.42 -5.52 15.74
CA HIS A 73 -23.24 -6.27 14.50
C HIS A 73 -22.28 -5.54 13.60
N ARG A 74 -21.37 -6.28 12.96
CA ARG A 74 -20.45 -5.71 11.99
C ARG A 74 -21.24 -5.19 10.79
N VAL A 75 -21.00 -3.93 10.45
CA VAL A 75 -21.56 -3.27 9.27
C VAL A 75 -20.65 -3.54 8.08
N LEU A 76 -21.24 -3.97 6.97
CA LEU A 76 -20.54 -4.25 5.72
C LEU A 76 -21.11 -3.45 4.53
N SER A 77 -22.31 -2.88 4.69
CA SER A 77 -23.01 -2.09 3.68
C SER A 77 -22.57 -0.63 3.70
N ASN A 78 -22.64 0.03 2.55
CA ASN A 78 -22.42 1.47 2.36
C ASN A 78 -21.05 1.99 2.83
N LEU A 79 -20.09 1.09 3.04
CA LEU A 79 -18.71 1.43 3.33
C LEU A 79 -17.93 1.65 2.03
N ARG A 80 -17.22 2.76 1.92
CA ARG A 80 -16.31 3.05 0.80
C ARG A 80 -14.88 2.73 1.22
N PRO A 81 -14.07 2.05 0.39
CA PRO A 81 -12.66 1.86 0.71
C PRO A 81 -11.96 3.23 0.78
N LYS A 82 -11.11 3.44 1.79
CA LYS A 82 -10.30 4.67 1.91
C LYS A 82 -9.37 4.88 0.71
N GLY A 83 -8.94 3.79 0.08
CA GLY A 83 -8.08 3.80 -1.09
C GLY A 83 -6.60 3.80 -0.72
N LYS A 84 -5.79 4.55 -1.46
CA LYS A 84 -4.34 4.62 -1.24
C LYS A 84 -3.97 5.67 -0.20
N GLU A 85 -3.01 5.35 0.63
CA GLU A 85 -2.46 6.25 1.64
C GLU A 85 -0.97 6.46 1.40
N ARG A 86 -0.53 7.72 1.42
CA ARG A 86 0.87 8.08 1.27
C ARG A 86 1.62 7.88 2.58
N TYR A 87 2.82 7.33 2.48
CA TYR A 87 3.73 7.28 3.60
C TYR A 87 4.32 8.65 3.88
N ALA A 88 4.46 9.00 5.16
CA ALA A 88 5.18 10.21 5.57
C ALA A 88 6.67 10.14 5.17
N ILE A 89 7.25 8.94 5.22
CA ILE A 89 8.62 8.64 4.79
C ILE A 89 8.56 7.48 3.80
N PRO A 90 9.14 7.59 2.59
CA PRO A 90 9.17 6.50 1.61
C PRO A 90 9.83 5.24 2.18
N ARG A 91 9.33 4.07 1.78
CA ARG A 91 9.75 2.76 2.31
C ARG A 91 10.42 1.91 1.24
N LEU A 92 11.27 0.98 1.62
CA LEU A 92 11.76 -0.05 0.68
C LEU A 92 10.70 -1.09 0.32
N SER A 93 9.79 -1.36 1.26
CA SER A 93 8.69 -2.31 1.11
C SER A 93 7.52 -1.86 1.99
N PRO A 94 6.26 -2.11 1.58
CA PRO A 94 5.09 -1.84 2.43
C PRO A 94 5.15 -2.58 3.78
N ASP A 95 5.63 -3.82 3.76
CA ASP A 95 5.55 -4.77 4.89
C ASP A 95 6.74 -4.69 5.85
N VAL A 96 7.77 -3.92 5.49
CA VAL A 96 8.99 -3.79 6.29
C VAL A 96 8.97 -2.42 6.98
N PRO A 97 8.69 -2.33 8.29
CA PRO A 97 8.61 -1.06 9.02
C PRO A 97 10.01 -0.55 9.41
N VAL A 98 10.99 -0.67 8.50
CA VAL A 98 12.36 -0.20 8.75
C VAL A 98 12.51 1.20 8.16
N VAL A 99 12.67 2.18 9.04
CA VAL A 99 13.09 3.52 8.67
C VAL A 99 14.61 3.47 8.46
N MET A 100 15.08 3.70 7.23
CA MET A 100 16.52 3.63 6.92
C MET A 100 17.30 4.82 7.48
N TRP A 101 16.64 5.96 7.76
CA TRP A 101 17.30 7.19 8.19
C TRP A 101 16.33 8.10 8.96
N GLU A 102 16.74 8.56 10.14
CA GLU A 102 16.11 9.64 10.90
C GLU A 102 17.02 10.87 10.78
N VAL A 103 16.51 12.00 10.27
CA VAL A 103 17.26 13.26 10.28
C VAL A 103 16.98 13.93 11.63
N GLU A 104 17.98 14.06 12.48
CA GLU A 104 17.91 15.00 13.60
C GLU A 104 17.82 16.42 13.02
N GLN A 105 16.63 17.02 13.10
CA GLN A 105 16.45 18.42 12.77
C GLN A 105 17.16 19.23 13.86
N GLN A 106 18.36 19.73 13.57
CA GLN A 106 19.03 20.70 14.43
C GLN A 106 18.23 22.01 14.40
N CYS A 107 17.61 22.35 15.53
CA CYS A 107 17.00 23.64 15.81
C CYS A 107 18.06 24.74 15.96
#